data_AF-A0A975FQ10-F1
#
_entry.id   AF-A0A975FQ10-F1
#
_cell.length_a   1.000
_cell.length_b   1.000
_cell.length_c   1.000
_cell.angle_alpha   90.00
_cell.angle_beta   90.00
_cell.angle_gamma   90.00
#
_symmetry.space_group_name_H-M   'P 1'
#
loop_
_entity.id
_entity.type
_entity.pdbx_description
1 polymer ?
#
loop_
_entity_poly.entity_id
_entity_poly.type
_entity_poly.pdbx_seq_one_letter_code
_entity_poly.pdbx_strand_id
1 'polypeptide(L)'
;MTTPVVCLVACQDQLVQDECDEVTNFLEQNPNFKTVLKSLDDDSNINFEKSCSKFESVNTIIFEEGTPNEPEVRIPTGLTNKFQAFAHYHYETTSTPEGDTESVFSLDDLIEIARLASFDQLDDNFVTFLSTGKGTYYAFTIGDDQKFLNAMDYLLNPEMPQTSDLNVMNIWDENKIKWQEFKNKFYSNKNSKIKASNLDNTEVLGAFLELLNEADLGLNMFKADQDFNTFSKVTYDPNSPNNIKEDNCN
;
A
#
# COMPACT_ATOMS: atom_id res chain seq x y z
N MET A 1 -38.28 25.81 10.23
CA MET A 1 -37.40 24.63 10.38
C MET A 1 -36.19 24.89 9.52
N THR A 2 -35.09 25.29 10.13
CA THR A 2 -33.82 25.61 9.46
C THR A 2 -32.87 24.45 9.70
N THR A 3 -32.59 23.68 8.66
CA THR A 3 -31.55 22.65 8.67
C THR A 3 -30.18 23.36 8.75
N PRO A 4 -29.31 23.06 9.72
CA PRO A 4 -27.95 23.55 9.65
C PRO A 4 -27.15 22.66 8.70
N VAL A 5 -26.86 23.17 7.51
CA VAL A 5 -25.81 22.67 6.63
C VAL A 5 -24.54 23.43 7.01
N VAL A 6 -23.87 22.98 8.06
CA VAL A 6 -22.55 23.51 8.47
C VAL A 6 -21.67 22.34 8.92
N CYS A 7 -21.44 21.37 8.04
CA CYS A 7 -20.29 20.45 8.15
C CYS A 7 -19.98 19.86 6.79
N LEU A 8 -19.30 20.62 5.94
CA LEU A 8 -18.75 20.09 4.69
C LEU A 8 -17.23 20.32 4.62
N VAL A 9 -16.75 21.50 5.01
CA VAL A 9 -15.31 21.81 4.98
C VAL A 9 -14.61 21.38 6.27
N ALA A 10 -15.07 21.87 7.44
CA ALA A 10 -14.44 21.54 8.72
C ALA A 10 -14.49 20.04 9.09
N CYS A 11 -15.47 19.29 8.56
CA CYS A 11 -15.54 17.84 8.74
C CYS A 11 -14.49 17.10 7.87
N GLN A 12 -14.18 17.60 6.67
CA GLN A 12 -13.18 16.99 5.78
C GLN A 12 -11.76 17.26 6.27
N ASP A 13 -11.48 18.49 6.71
CA ASP A 13 -10.16 18.85 7.25
C ASP A 13 -9.82 18.02 8.50
N GLN A 14 -10.80 17.75 9.38
CA GLN A 14 -10.59 16.91 10.55
C GLN A 14 -10.31 15.44 10.19
N LEU A 15 -11.03 14.87 9.22
CA LEU A 15 -10.81 13.50 8.78
C LEU A 15 -9.42 13.30 8.20
N VAL A 16 -8.95 14.24 7.36
CA VAL A 16 -7.59 14.20 6.81
C VAL A 16 -6.55 14.30 7.92
N GLN A 17 -6.78 15.15 8.93
CA GLN A 17 -5.87 15.27 10.06
C GLN A 17 -5.80 13.96 10.87
N ASP A 18 -6.93 13.33 11.17
CA ASP A 18 -6.98 12.09 11.96
C ASP A 18 -6.18 10.95 11.27
N GLU A 19 -6.28 10.85 9.93
CA GLU A 19 -5.54 9.85 9.13
C GLU A 19 -4.04 10.18 9.02
N CYS A 20 -3.69 11.46 8.88
CA CYS A 20 -2.31 11.93 8.92
C CYS A 20 -1.65 11.68 10.29
N ASP A 21 -2.42 11.88 11.36
CA ASP A 21 -2.00 11.65 12.74
C ASP A 21 -1.68 10.17 12.97
N GLU A 22 -2.39 9.23 12.35
CA GLU A 22 -2.14 7.79 12.49
C GLU A 22 -0.70 7.41 12.07
N VAL A 23 -0.29 7.81 10.86
CA VAL A 23 1.04 7.49 10.32
C VAL A 23 2.15 8.20 11.09
N THR A 24 1.95 9.48 11.40
CA THR A 24 2.95 10.30 12.10
C THR A 24 3.12 9.85 13.56
N ASN A 25 2.02 9.64 14.28
CA ASN A 25 2.05 9.15 15.66
C ASN A 25 2.70 7.77 15.76
N PHE A 26 2.46 6.87 14.81
CA PHE A 26 3.10 5.56 14.81
C PHE A 26 4.63 5.69 14.83
N LEU A 27 5.20 6.51 13.94
CA LEU A 27 6.65 6.68 13.84
C LEU A 27 7.24 7.44 15.03
N GLU A 28 6.52 8.41 15.60
CA GLU A 28 6.93 9.12 16.81
C GLU A 28 6.99 8.20 18.03
N GLN A 29 6.03 7.28 18.15
CA GLN A 29 5.96 6.30 19.23
C GLN A 29 6.96 5.13 19.02
N ASN A 30 7.40 4.91 17.79
CA ASN A 30 8.30 3.82 17.41
C ASN A 30 9.59 4.34 16.74
N PRO A 31 10.43 5.16 17.42
CA PRO A 31 11.61 5.78 16.81
C PRO A 31 12.67 4.76 16.33
N ASN A 32 12.74 3.60 16.98
CA ASN A 32 13.59 2.50 16.54
C ASN A 32 13.11 1.93 15.18
N PHE A 33 11.79 1.82 14.98
CA PHE A 33 11.22 1.37 13.71
C PHE A 33 11.52 2.37 12.61
N LYS A 34 11.31 3.67 12.86
CA LYS A 34 11.69 4.74 11.92
C LYS A 34 13.17 4.67 11.52
N THR A 35 14.06 4.38 12.49
CA THR A 35 15.49 4.23 12.21
C THR A 35 15.76 3.06 11.27
N VAL A 36 15.12 1.91 11.48
CA VAL A 36 15.28 0.74 10.60
C VAL A 36 14.65 0.98 9.22
N LEU A 37 13.45 1.55 9.17
CA LEU A 37 12.74 1.94 7.95
C LEU A 37 13.64 2.79 7.03
N LYS A 38 14.30 3.80 7.60
CA LYS A 38 15.25 4.67 6.89
C LYS A 38 16.51 3.96 6.40
N SER A 39 16.86 2.82 6.99
CA SER A 39 18.03 2.04 6.58
C SER A 39 17.69 0.98 5.53
N LEU A 40 16.41 0.80 5.18
CA LEU A 40 16.03 -0.20 4.17
C LEU A 40 16.60 0.16 2.79
N ASP A 41 16.67 1.45 2.44
CA ASP A 41 17.26 1.92 1.17
C ASP A 41 18.79 2.06 1.20
N ASP A 42 19.47 1.64 2.29
CA ASP A 42 20.94 1.75 2.38
C ASP A 42 21.65 0.88 1.31
N ASP A 43 22.57 1.54 0.59
CA ASP A 43 23.33 1.12 -0.62
C ASP A 43 24.11 -0.21 -0.55
N SER A 44 24.17 -0.87 0.61
CA SER A 44 25.03 -2.05 0.78
C SER A 44 24.52 -3.29 0.03
N ASN A 45 23.23 -3.34 -0.33
CA ASN A 45 22.67 -4.40 -1.16
C ASN A 45 21.45 -3.91 -1.96
N ILE A 46 21.71 -3.35 -3.14
CA ILE A 46 20.70 -2.75 -4.03
C ILE A 46 19.96 -3.76 -4.94
N ASN A 47 20.24 -5.06 -4.80
CA ASN A 47 19.76 -6.07 -5.74
C ASN A 47 18.62 -6.93 -5.20
N PHE A 48 18.22 -6.75 -3.93
CA PHE A 48 17.19 -7.55 -3.29
C PHE A 48 16.21 -6.63 -2.55
N GLU A 49 14.97 -7.10 -2.46
CA GLU A 49 14.00 -6.52 -1.56
C GLU A 49 14.43 -6.72 -0.11
N LYS A 50 13.97 -5.80 0.72
CA LYS A 50 14.13 -5.88 2.18
C LYS A 50 12.79 -5.57 2.81
N SER A 51 12.57 -6.07 4.00
CA SER A 51 11.43 -5.65 4.81
C SER A 51 11.78 -5.52 6.27
N CYS A 52 10.98 -4.75 7.00
CA CYS A 52 10.97 -4.83 8.44
C CYS A 52 9.55 -4.81 9.00
N SER A 53 9.35 -5.44 10.14
CA SER A 53 8.03 -5.62 10.76
C SER A 53 8.06 -5.31 12.24
N LYS A 54 6.99 -4.67 12.74
CA LYS A 54 6.72 -4.42 14.16
C LYS A 54 5.42 -5.09 14.57
N PHE A 55 5.43 -5.78 15.72
CA PHE A 55 4.27 -6.50 16.26
C PHE A 55 3.84 -5.94 17.62
N GLU A 56 2.55 -5.99 17.96
CA GLU A 56 1.95 -5.41 19.18
C GLU A 56 2.69 -5.77 20.47
N SER A 57 3.06 -7.03 20.61
CA SER A 57 3.65 -7.58 21.84
C SER A 57 5.16 -7.84 21.74
N VAL A 58 5.81 -7.37 20.68
CA VAL A 58 7.24 -7.60 20.43
C VAL A 58 7.96 -6.27 20.24
N ASN A 59 8.92 -5.99 21.12
CA ASN A 59 9.75 -4.79 21.04
C ASN A 59 10.85 -4.89 19.98
N THR A 60 11.16 -6.12 19.54
CA THR A 60 12.12 -6.38 18.48
C THR A 60 11.50 -6.15 17.13
N ILE A 61 12.20 -5.43 16.26
CA ILE A 61 11.88 -5.29 14.84
C ILE A 61 12.44 -6.51 14.14
N ILE A 62 11.59 -7.19 13.36
CA ILE A 62 12.04 -8.30 12.52
C ILE A 62 12.50 -7.69 11.20
N PHE A 63 13.68 -8.09 10.72
CA PHE A 63 14.24 -7.66 9.44
C PHE A 63 14.40 -8.89 8.56
N GLU A 64 13.99 -8.78 7.31
CA GLU A 64 14.14 -9.81 6.29
C GLU A 64 14.72 -9.19 5.01
N GLU A 65 15.48 -9.99 4.27
CA GLU A 65 16.10 -9.59 3.02
C GLU A 65 16.05 -10.76 2.05
N GLY A 66 15.85 -10.46 0.77
CA GLY A 66 15.95 -11.44 -0.29
C GLY A 66 17.36 -12.03 -0.42
N THR A 67 17.49 -13.00 -1.31
CA THR A 67 18.73 -13.70 -1.61
C THR A 67 18.98 -13.73 -3.11
N PRO A 68 20.20 -14.08 -3.58
CA PRO A 68 20.45 -14.23 -5.00
C PRO A 68 19.53 -15.20 -5.76
N ASN A 69 18.89 -16.15 -5.05
CA ASN A 69 17.98 -17.12 -5.66
C ASN A 69 16.50 -16.76 -5.48
N GLU A 70 16.19 -15.87 -4.54
CA GLU A 70 14.84 -15.41 -4.22
C GLU A 70 14.98 -13.94 -3.80
N PRO A 71 15.06 -13.01 -4.77
CA PRO A 71 15.39 -11.60 -4.50
C PRO A 71 14.26 -10.85 -3.80
N GLU A 72 13.06 -11.42 -3.78
CA GLU A 72 11.85 -10.91 -3.14
C GLU A 72 11.83 -11.27 -1.64
N VAL A 73 11.14 -10.46 -0.84
CA VAL A 73 10.82 -10.80 0.55
C VAL A 73 9.36 -11.20 0.66
N ARG A 74 9.06 -12.16 1.54
CA ARG A 74 7.69 -12.61 1.79
C ARG A 74 7.24 -12.13 3.15
N ILE A 75 6.01 -11.63 3.25
CA ILE A 75 5.44 -11.26 4.54
C ILE A 75 5.14 -12.55 5.34
N PRO A 76 5.68 -12.71 6.55
CA PRO A 76 5.45 -13.92 7.33
C PRO A 76 3.98 -14.03 7.76
N THR A 77 3.30 -15.09 7.31
CA THR A 77 1.89 -15.38 7.66
C THR A 77 1.78 -16.34 8.85
N GLY A 78 0.60 -16.40 9.48
CA GLY A 78 0.32 -17.42 10.51
C GLY A 78 0.94 -17.13 11.89
N LEU A 79 1.31 -15.87 12.14
CA LEU A 79 1.84 -15.40 13.40
C LEU A 79 0.74 -15.23 14.47
N THR A 80 1.11 -15.36 15.73
CA THR A 80 0.18 -15.16 16.86
C THR A 80 0.00 -13.70 17.26
N ASN A 81 0.97 -12.84 16.92
CA ASN A 81 0.93 -11.42 17.22
C ASN A 81 0.50 -10.65 15.97
N LYS A 82 -0.33 -9.63 16.18
CA LYS A 82 -0.74 -8.70 15.11
C LYS A 82 0.41 -7.79 14.69
N PHE A 83 0.48 -7.49 13.40
CA PHE A 83 1.35 -6.48 12.83
C PHE A 83 0.82 -5.09 13.20
N GLN A 84 1.69 -4.26 13.76
CA GLN A 84 1.43 -2.82 13.90
C GLN A 84 1.98 -2.05 12.70
N ALA A 85 3.09 -2.53 12.14
CA ALA A 85 3.58 -2.01 10.88
C ALA A 85 4.36 -3.04 10.09
N PHE A 86 4.34 -2.85 8.79
CA PHE A 86 5.18 -3.52 7.81
C PHE A 86 5.88 -2.44 6.97
N ALA A 87 7.15 -2.63 6.67
CA ALA A 87 7.87 -1.77 5.75
C ALA A 87 8.52 -2.65 4.69
N HIS A 88 8.42 -2.22 3.44
CA HIS A 88 8.98 -2.93 2.30
C HIS A 88 9.92 -2.01 1.54
N TYR A 89 10.97 -2.59 0.98
CA TYR A 89 11.89 -1.92 0.08
C TYR A 89 11.88 -2.60 -1.28
N HIS A 90 11.48 -1.82 -2.27
CA HIS A 90 11.54 -2.13 -3.68
C HIS A 90 12.91 -1.74 -4.24
N TYR A 91 13.66 -2.69 -4.77
CA TYR A 91 14.99 -2.43 -5.30
C TYR A 91 14.99 -1.98 -6.77
N GLU A 92 16.01 -1.22 -7.15
CA GLU A 92 16.30 -0.84 -8.54
C GLU A 92 17.74 -1.24 -8.87
N THR A 93 17.92 -2.11 -9.85
CA THR A 93 19.22 -2.62 -10.26
C THR A 93 19.89 -1.68 -11.25
N THR A 94 21.21 -1.55 -11.15
CA THR A 94 21.98 -0.70 -12.08
C THR A 94 22.28 -1.37 -13.42
N SER A 95 22.04 -2.69 -13.53
CA SER A 95 22.51 -3.51 -14.66
C SER A 95 21.43 -4.11 -15.54
N THR A 96 20.21 -4.32 -15.02
CA THR A 96 19.16 -5.08 -15.74
C THR A 96 17.76 -4.60 -15.33
N PRO A 97 17.16 -3.65 -16.05
CA PRO A 97 15.85 -3.10 -15.72
C PRO A 97 14.69 -4.10 -15.66
N GLU A 98 14.88 -5.32 -16.20
CA GLU A 98 13.91 -6.41 -16.12
C GLU A 98 13.81 -7.05 -14.73
N GLY A 99 14.78 -6.81 -13.84
CA GLY A 99 14.74 -7.24 -12.45
C GLY A 99 14.35 -6.13 -11.47
N ASP A 100 14.07 -4.92 -11.94
CA ASP A 100 13.69 -3.83 -11.05
C ASP A 100 12.25 -4.00 -10.54
N THR A 101 11.92 -3.30 -9.46
CA THR A 101 10.57 -3.28 -8.88
C THR A 101 9.87 -1.94 -9.15
N GLU A 102 8.55 -1.88 -8.91
CA GLU A 102 7.72 -0.70 -9.13
C GLU A 102 8.08 0.46 -8.17
N SER A 103 7.82 1.70 -8.60
CA SER A 103 7.99 2.91 -7.76
C SER A 103 6.79 3.19 -6.84
N VAL A 104 5.96 2.19 -6.55
CA VAL A 104 4.73 2.22 -5.73
C VAL A 104 4.51 0.79 -5.21
N PHE A 105 3.56 0.60 -4.30
CA PHE A 105 3.18 -0.74 -3.84
C PHE A 105 2.76 -1.59 -5.03
N SER A 106 3.30 -2.81 -5.08
CA SER A 106 2.93 -3.81 -6.07
C SER A 106 1.52 -4.34 -5.81
N LEU A 107 0.94 -5.03 -6.78
CA LEU A 107 -0.31 -5.74 -6.54
C LEU A 107 -0.12 -6.87 -5.52
N ASP A 108 1.05 -7.50 -5.49
CA ASP A 108 1.33 -8.59 -4.56
C ASP A 108 1.44 -8.05 -3.12
N ASP A 109 1.99 -6.85 -2.91
CA ASP A 109 1.99 -6.19 -1.59
C ASP A 109 0.56 -6.02 -1.07
N LEU A 110 -0.34 -5.53 -1.93
CA LEU A 110 -1.75 -5.33 -1.59
C LEU A 110 -2.44 -6.67 -1.27
N ILE A 111 -2.14 -7.72 -2.03
CA ILE A 111 -2.68 -9.07 -1.79
C ILE A 111 -2.18 -9.64 -0.46
N GLU A 112 -0.89 -9.50 -0.15
CA GLU A 112 -0.32 -10.02 1.09
C GLU A 112 -0.85 -9.27 2.32
N ILE A 113 -0.98 -7.93 2.25
CA ILE A 113 -1.61 -7.15 3.32
C ILE A 113 -3.09 -7.53 3.47
N ALA A 114 -3.84 -7.71 2.38
CA ALA A 114 -5.22 -8.17 2.43
C ALA A 114 -5.35 -9.57 3.04
N ARG A 115 -4.38 -10.46 2.78
CA ARG A 115 -4.33 -11.79 3.38
C ARG A 115 -4.14 -11.69 4.89
N LEU A 116 -3.23 -10.86 5.36
CA LEU A 116 -3.04 -10.60 6.80
C LEU A 116 -4.32 -10.05 7.45
N ALA A 117 -4.97 -9.08 6.81
CA ALA A 117 -6.25 -8.53 7.26
C ALA A 117 -7.33 -9.63 7.37
N SER A 118 -7.42 -10.52 6.37
CA SER A 118 -8.41 -11.62 6.34
C SER A 118 -8.21 -12.65 7.46
N PHE A 119 -7.00 -12.71 8.03
CA PHE A 119 -6.66 -13.59 9.15
C PHE A 119 -6.63 -12.88 10.51
N ASP A 120 -7.12 -11.64 10.60
CA ASP A 120 -7.08 -10.84 11.83
C ASP A 120 -5.65 -10.68 12.38
N GLN A 121 -4.67 -10.53 11.47
CA GLN A 121 -3.25 -10.40 11.80
C GLN A 121 -2.75 -8.95 11.77
N LEU A 122 -3.63 -7.97 11.57
CA LEU A 122 -3.30 -6.54 11.63
C LEU A 122 -3.86 -5.91 12.91
N ASP A 123 -3.08 -5.02 13.52
CA ASP A 123 -3.53 -4.08 14.56
C ASP A 123 -4.53 -3.10 13.94
N ASP A 124 -5.46 -2.57 14.75
CA ASP A 124 -6.48 -1.62 14.29
C ASP A 124 -5.86 -0.32 13.73
N ASN A 125 -4.62 0.02 14.11
CA ASN A 125 -3.85 1.17 13.62
C ASN A 125 -2.66 0.73 12.76
N PHE A 126 -2.84 -0.35 11.99
CA PHE A 126 -1.78 -0.88 11.14
C PHE A 126 -1.37 0.12 10.07
N VAL A 127 -0.07 0.36 9.97
CA VAL A 127 0.52 1.21 8.92
C VAL A 127 1.53 0.41 8.11
N THR A 128 1.43 0.48 6.78
CA THR A 128 2.49 -0.05 5.91
C THR A 128 3.30 1.08 5.29
N PHE A 129 4.59 0.83 5.08
CA PHE A 129 5.55 1.77 4.51
C PHE A 129 6.24 1.16 3.31
N LEU A 130 6.56 2.01 2.33
CA LEU A 130 7.35 1.64 1.17
C LEU A 130 8.47 2.64 0.95
N SER A 131 9.67 2.13 0.77
CA SER A 131 10.80 2.85 0.19
C SER A 131 11.18 2.18 -1.13
N THR A 132 11.66 2.93 -2.11
CA THR A 132 12.03 2.35 -3.41
C THR A 132 13.41 2.83 -3.85
N GLY A 133 14.17 1.99 -4.56
CA GLY A 133 15.42 2.37 -5.23
C GLY A 133 15.26 3.54 -6.22
N LYS A 134 14.02 3.77 -6.69
CA LYS A 134 13.61 4.91 -7.52
C LYS A 134 13.44 6.23 -6.75
N GLY A 135 13.79 6.28 -5.46
CA GLY A 135 13.73 7.49 -4.63
C GLY A 135 12.31 7.94 -4.29
N THR A 136 11.36 7.01 -4.18
CA THR A 136 10.00 7.26 -3.73
C THR A 136 9.74 6.62 -2.37
N TYR A 137 8.88 7.29 -1.59
CA TYR A 137 8.62 6.95 -0.19
C TYR A 137 7.13 7.14 0.08
N TYR A 138 6.46 6.08 0.53
CA TYR A 138 5.02 6.08 0.77
C TYR A 138 4.66 5.39 2.08
N ALA A 139 3.44 5.65 2.52
CA ALA A 139 2.75 4.83 3.50
C ALA A 139 1.29 4.63 3.08
N PHE A 140 0.65 3.59 3.60
CA PHE A 140 -0.81 3.53 3.60
C PHE A 140 -1.37 2.96 4.89
N THR A 141 -2.62 3.35 5.17
CA THR A 141 -3.47 2.79 6.21
C THR A 141 -4.75 2.26 5.58
N ILE A 142 -5.45 1.37 6.29
CA ILE A 142 -6.73 0.82 5.85
C ILE A 142 -7.85 1.63 6.51
N GLY A 143 -8.47 2.53 5.76
CA GLY A 143 -9.57 3.36 6.27
C GLY A 143 -10.92 2.64 6.32
N ASP A 144 -11.07 1.55 5.55
CA ASP A 144 -12.26 0.70 5.55
C ASP A 144 -11.88 -0.76 5.22
N ASP A 145 -11.69 -1.57 6.26
CA ASP A 145 -11.33 -2.99 6.14
C ASP A 145 -12.31 -3.78 5.28
N GLN A 146 -13.61 -3.45 5.39
CA GLN A 146 -14.64 -4.18 4.68
C GLN A 146 -14.56 -3.93 3.17
N LYS A 147 -14.30 -2.68 2.77
CA LYS A 147 -14.02 -2.35 1.36
C LYS A 147 -12.75 -3.03 0.87
N PHE A 148 -11.68 -2.97 1.66
CA PHE A 148 -10.40 -3.53 1.27
C PHE A 148 -10.51 -5.05 1.04
N LEU A 149 -11.09 -5.78 2.00
CA LEU A 149 -11.29 -7.22 1.89
C LEU A 149 -12.28 -7.61 0.78
N ASN A 150 -13.39 -6.89 0.63
CA ASN A 150 -14.36 -7.17 -0.44
C ASN A 150 -13.76 -6.98 -1.83
N ALA A 151 -12.94 -5.93 -2.00
CA ALA A 151 -12.25 -5.71 -3.25
C ALA A 151 -11.21 -6.82 -3.50
N MET A 152 -10.48 -7.27 -2.48
CA MET A 152 -9.41 -8.27 -2.63
C MET A 152 -9.88 -9.73 -2.66
N ASP A 153 -11.15 -10.02 -2.33
CA ASP A 153 -11.67 -11.38 -2.15
C ASP A 153 -11.34 -12.33 -3.31
N TYR A 154 -11.54 -11.92 -4.56
CA TYR A 154 -11.20 -12.75 -5.72
C TYR A 154 -9.70 -13.09 -5.80
N LEU A 155 -8.83 -12.14 -5.45
CA LEU A 155 -7.38 -12.33 -5.50
C LEU A 155 -6.91 -13.26 -4.36
N LEU A 156 -7.58 -13.21 -3.20
CA LEU A 156 -7.33 -14.11 -2.08
C LEU A 156 -7.90 -15.52 -2.33
N ASN A 157 -9.04 -15.61 -3.00
CA ASN A 157 -9.79 -16.84 -3.26
C ASN A 157 -10.07 -17.00 -4.77
N PRO A 158 -9.06 -17.33 -5.59
CA PRO A 158 -9.19 -17.37 -7.05
C PRO A 158 -9.94 -18.61 -7.56
N GLU A 159 -10.33 -19.53 -6.68
CA GLU A 159 -11.18 -20.67 -7.01
C GLU A 159 -12.65 -20.28 -6.90
N MET A 160 -13.47 -20.76 -7.83
CA MET A 160 -14.91 -20.51 -7.79
C MET A 160 -15.50 -21.08 -6.49
N PRO A 161 -16.26 -20.30 -5.71
CA PRO A 161 -16.88 -20.75 -4.48
C PRO A 161 -17.75 -21.99 -4.69
N GLN A 162 -17.52 -23.05 -3.89
CA GLN A 162 -18.32 -24.27 -3.93
C GLN A 162 -19.60 -24.13 -3.10
N THR A 163 -20.49 -23.21 -3.52
CA THR A 163 -21.74 -22.88 -2.82
C THR A 163 -22.94 -22.91 -3.77
N SER A 164 -24.14 -23.16 -3.23
CA SER A 164 -25.39 -23.01 -3.99
C SER A 164 -25.95 -21.58 -3.95
N ASP A 165 -25.30 -20.66 -3.23
CA ASP A 165 -25.69 -19.25 -3.18
C ASP A 165 -25.25 -18.52 -4.46
N LEU A 166 -26.23 -18.20 -5.31
CA LEU A 166 -26.02 -17.47 -6.56
C LEU A 166 -25.46 -16.06 -6.33
N ASN A 167 -25.77 -15.41 -5.21
CA ASN A 167 -25.25 -14.07 -4.94
C ASN A 167 -23.74 -14.12 -4.70
N VAL A 168 -23.26 -15.10 -3.93
CA VAL A 168 -21.82 -15.30 -3.69
C VAL A 168 -21.08 -15.59 -5.00
N MET A 169 -21.64 -16.46 -5.85
CA MET A 169 -21.03 -16.75 -7.16
C MET A 169 -21.00 -15.52 -8.08
N ASN A 170 -22.06 -14.70 -8.09
CA ASN A 170 -22.11 -13.49 -8.92
C ASN A 170 -21.09 -12.43 -8.45
N ILE A 171 -20.99 -12.18 -7.15
CA ILE A 171 -20.01 -11.24 -6.57
C ILE A 171 -18.58 -11.68 -6.94
N TRP A 172 -18.31 -12.98 -6.82
CA TRP A 172 -17.01 -13.53 -7.19
C TRP A 172 -16.68 -13.33 -8.69
N ASP A 173 -17.64 -13.58 -9.58
CA ASP A 173 -17.44 -13.42 -11.03
C ASP A 173 -17.27 -11.94 -11.43
N GLU A 174 -18.03 -11.04 -10.81
CA GLU A 174 -17.88 -9.60 -10.98
C GLU A 174 -16.49 -9.12 -10.54
N ASN A 175 -16.03 -9.54 -9.35
CA ASN A 175 -14.69 -9.21 -8.85
C ASN A 175 -13.59 -9.79 -9.73
N LYS A 176 -13.76 -11.01 -10.24
CA LYS A 176 -12.83 -11.63 -11.19
C LYS A 176 -12.69 -10.80 -12.45
N ILE A 177 -13.80 -10.43 -13.08
CA ILE A 177 -13.80 -9.61 -14.31
C ILE A 177 -13.13 -8.26 -14.03
N LYS A 178 -13.54 -7.59 -12.94
CA LYS A 178 -12.99 -6.30 -12.52
C LYS A 178 -11.46 -6.36 -12.37
N TRP A 179 -10.92 -7.36 -11.67
CA TRP A 179 -9.47 -7.49 -11.49
C TRP A 179 -8.72 -7.90 -12.75
N GLN A 180 -9.33 -8.68 -13.65
CA GLN A 180 -8.74 -8.94 -14.96
C GLN A 180 -8.61 -7.64 -15.77
N GLU A 181 -9.64 -6.78 -15.74
CA GLU A 181 -9.61 -5.47 -16.38
C GLU A 181 -8.56 -4.56 -15.75
N PHE A 182 -8.46 -4.50 -14.42
CA PHE A 182 -7.45 -3.72 -13.73
C PHE A 182 -6.03 -4.21 -13.98
N LYS A 183 -5.77 -5.52 -13.91
CA LYS A 183 -4.46 -6.10 -14.25
C LYS A 183 -4.08 -5.70 -15.68
N ASN A 184 -5.00 -5.83 -16.63
CA ASN A 184 -4.75 -5.41 -18.01
C ASN A 184 -4.50 -3.90 -18.14
N LYS A 185 -5.31 -3.06 -17.49
CA LYS A 185 -5.22 -1.60 -17.59
C LYS A 185 -3.93 -1.07 -16.94
N PHE A 186 -3.61 -1.52 -15.73
CA PHE A 186 -2.61 -0.89 -14.87
C PHE A 186 -1.26 -1.60 -14.83
N TYR A 187 -1.20 -2.93 -15.02
CA TYR A 187 0.04 -3.71 -14.86
C TYR A 187 0.51 -4.42 -16.15
N SER A 188 -0.36 -5.12 -16.86
CA SER A 188 0.05 -6.13 -17.86
C SER A 188 0.06 -5.67 -19.33
N ASN A 189 -0.65 -4.61 -19.69
CA ASN A 189 -0.65 -4.11 -21.08
C ASN A 189 0.70 -3.44 -21.41
N LYS A 190 1.15 -3.48 -22.67
CA LYS A 190 2.34 -2.72 -23.13
C LYS A 190 2.30 -1.24 -22.76
N ASN A 191 1.09 -0.67 -22.73
CA ASN A 191 0.82 0.72 -22.37
C ASN A 191 0.56 0.93 -20.87
N SER A 192 0.65 -0.12 -20.05
CA SER A 192 0.53 -0.01 -18.59
C SER A 192 1.57 0.98 -18.05
N LYS A 193 1.16 1.71 -17.02
CA LYS A 193 1.96 2.75 -16.39
C LYS A 193 2.64 2.25 -15.13
N ILE A 194 2.01 1.31 -14.41
CA ILE A 194 2.59 0.67 -13.23
C ILE A 194 3.47 -0.48 -13.69
N LYS A 195 4.77 -0.21 -13.83
CA LYS A 195 5.80 -1.19 -14.17
C LYS A 195 7.17 -0.66 -13.80
N ALA A 196 8.07 -1.55 -13.43
CA ALA A 196 9.45 -1.20 -13.05
C ALA A 196 10.22 -0.42 -14.13
N SER A 197 9.96 -0.71 -15.41
CA SER A 197 10.61 -0.02 -16.54
C SER A 197 10.12 1.42 -16.78
N ASN A 198 9.07 1.88 -16.08
CA ASN A 198 8.66 3.28 -16.16
C ASN A 198 9.59 4.15 -15.30
N LEU A 199 10.15 5.19 -15.92
CA LEU A 199 11.09 6.12 -15.28
C LEU A 199 10.41 7.38 -14.75
N ASP A 200 9.12 7.60 -15.09
CA ASP A 200 8.33 8.69 -14.54
C ASP A 200 7.52 8.21 -13.34
N ASN A 201 8.14 8.30 -12.16
CA ASN A 201 7.50 7.92 -10.90
C ASN A 201 6.19 8.68 -10.62
N THR A 202 6.02 9.89 -11.18
CA THR A 202 4.79 10.66 -11.01
C THR A 202 3.66 10.08 -11.84
N GLU A 203 3.96 9.63 -13.07
CA GLU A 203 2.99 8.90 -13.90
C GLU A 203 2.62 7.55 -13.28
N VAL A 204 3.59 6.82 -12.71
CA VAL A 204 3.34 5.56 -11.98
C VAL A 204 2.42 5.81 -10.78
N LEU A 205 2.72 6.81 -9.95
CA LEU A 205 1.90 7.17 -8.80
C LEU A 205 0.47 7.56 -9.21
N GLY A 206 0.32 8.41 -10.23
CA GLY A 206 -1.00 8.80 -10.73
C GLY A 206 -1.84 7.60 -11.18
N ALA A 207 -1.23 6.65 -11.89
CA ALA A 207 -1.90 5.41 -12.30
C ALA A 207 -2.23 4.49 -11.13
N PHE A 208 -1.37 4.43 -10.11
CA PHE A 208 -1.64 3.66 -8.89
C PHE A 208 -2.81 4.27 -8.11
N LEU A 209 -2.85 5.59 -7.93
CA LEU A 209 -3.98 6.25 -7.27
C LEU A 209 -5.29 6.08 -8.06
N GLU A 210 -5.23 6.09 -9.40
CA GLU A 210 -6.39 5.79 -10.25
C GLU A 210 -6.91 4.37 -10.00
N LEU A 211 -6.01 3.37 -9.90
CA LEU A 211 -6.36 2.00 -9.53
C LEU A 211 -7.04 1.96 -8.16
N LEU A 212 -6.46 2.58 -7.13
CA LEU A 212 -7.03 2.58 -5.78
C LEU A 212 -8.46 3.18 -5.77
N ASN A 213 -8.66 4.27 -6.51
CA ASN A 213 -9.94 4.96 -6.63
C ASN A 213 -10.98 4.14 -7.42
N GLU A 214 -10.61 3.58 -8.58
CA GLU A 214 -11.54 2.76 -9.38
C GLU A 214 -11.89 1.43 -8.69
N ALA A 215 -10.94 0.87 -7.93
CA ALA A 215 -11.16 -0.34 -7.16
C ALA A 215 -11.98 -0.09 -5.89
N ASP A 216 -12.04 1.16 -5.40
CA ASP A 216 -12.64 1.56 -4.11
C ASP A 216 -12.07 0.73 -2.94
N LEU A 217 -10.74 0.63 -2.85
CA LEU A 217 -10.07 -0.26 -1.90
C LEU A 217 -10.21 0.18 -0.42
N GLY A 218 -10.70 1.38 -0.13
CA GLY A 218 -10.75 1.88 1.25
C GLY A 218 -9.37 2.15 1.85
N LEU A 219 -8.35 2.38 1.03
CA LEU A 219 -6.99 2.70 1.49
C LEU A 219 -6.75 4.21 1.52
N ASN A 220 -6.00 4.66 2.53
CA ASN A 220 -5.48 6.01 2.62
C ASN A 220 -4.00 6.01 2.27
N MET A 221 -3.62 6.69 1.19
CA MET A 221 -2.22 6.77 0.73
C MET A 221 -1.56 8.07 1.18
N PHE A 222 -0.30 7.97 1.56
CA PHE A 222 0.54 9.08 1.96
C PHE A 222 1.86 9.04 1.21
N LYS A 223 2.32 10.21 0.78
CA LYS A 223 3.66 10.42 0.24
C LYS A 223 4.54 11.00 1.33
N ALA A 224 5.74 10.47 1.47
CA ALA A 224 6.72 10.90 2.46
C ALA A 224 7.96 11.52 1.82
N ASP A 225 8.76 12.23 2.62
CA ASP A 225 10.17 12.48 2.30
C ASP A 225 11.04 11.25 2.62
N GLN A 226 12.28 11.25 2.16
CA GLN A 226 13.24 10.14 2.36
C GLN A 226 13.44 9.78 3.84
N ASP A 227 13.28 10.74 4.74
CA ASP A 227 13.47 10.53 6.16
C ASP A 227 12.19 10.15 6.92
N PHE A 228 11.04 10.05 6.23
CA PHE A 228 9.72 9.84 6.83
C PHE A 228 9.41 10.84 7.96
N ASN A 229 9.82 12.10 7.77
CA ASN A 229 9.55 13.21 8.69
C ASN A 229 8.28 13.97 8.30
N THR A 230 8.00 14.06 7.00
CA THR A 230 6.87 14.83 6.49
C THR A 230 6.00 13.96 5.61
N PHE A 231 4.69 14.09 5.77
CA PHE A 231 3.71 13.35 4.98
C PHE A 231 2.75 14.30 4.27
N SER A 232 2.24 13.87 3.13
CA SER A 232 1.09 14.47 2.48
C SER A 232 0.15 13.36 2.06
N LYS A 233 -1.14 13.49 2.38
CA LYS A 233 -2.16 12.58 1.86
C LYS A 233 -2.26 12.79 0.35
N VAL A 234 -2.20 11.69 -0.41
CA VAL A 234 -2.28 11.72 -1.88
C VAL A 234 -3.52 10.99 -2.35
N THR A 235 -4.28 11.63 -3.25
CA THR A 235 -5.53 11.07 -3.80
C THR A 235 -5.60 11.29 -5.31
N TYR A 236 -6.36 10.43 -5.99
CA TYR A 236 -6.65 10.61 -7.41
C TYR A 236 -7.65 11.75 -7.60
N ASP A 237 -7.26 12.75 -8.39
CA ASP A 237 -8.17 13.80 -8.84
C ASP A 237 -7.86 14.16 -10.31
N PRO A 238 -8.75 13.85 -11.27
CA PRO A 238 -8.51 14.08 -12.69
C PRO A 238 -8.39 15.57 -13.06
N ASN A 239 -8.71 16.49 -12.14
CA ASN A 239 -8.57 17.94 -12.34
C ASN A 239 -7.26 18.49 -11.77
N SER A 240 -6.52 17.68 -11.02
CA SER A 240 -5.23 18.07 -10.45
C SER A 240 -4.07 17.71 -11.41
N PRO A 241 -2.92 18.40 -11.33
CA PRO A 241 -1.74 18.05 -12.12
C PRO A 241 -1.35 16.58 -11.95
N ASN A 242 -1.06 15.89 -13.05
CA ASN A 242 -0.73 14.45 -13.09
C ASN A 242 -1.80 13.53 -12.46
N ASN A 243 -3.03 14.03 -12.30
CA ASN A 243 -4.14 13.37 -11.61
C ASN A 243 -3.91 13.14 -10.10
N ILE A 244 -3.05 13.94 -9.46
CA ILE A 244 -2.68 13.77 -8.05
C ILE A 244 -3.06 15.03 -7.28
N LYS A 245 -3.93 14.88 -6.28
CA LYS A 245 -4.17 15.90 -5.25
C LYS A 245 -3.34 15.56 -4.02
N GLU A 246 -2.58 16.53 -3.53
CA GLU A 246 -1.78 16.41 -2.31
C GLU A 246 -2.35 17.35 -1.24
N ASP A 247 -2.66 16.82 -0.06
CA ASP A 247 -3.05 17.58 1.13
C ASP A 247 -1.96 17.37 2.20
N ASN A 248 -1.30 18.44 2.63
CA ASN A 248 -0.19 18.36 3.58
C ASN A 248 -0.68 17.92 4.97
N CYS A 249 0.05 17.01 5.62
CA CYS A 249 -0.22 16.57 6.98
C CYS A 249 0.37 17.49 8.06
N ASN A 250 1.17 18.50 7.67
CA ASN A 250 1.84 19.46 8.57
C ASN A 250 1.29 20.89 8.47
#